data_AF-A0A9W8G649-F1
#
_entry.id   AF-A0A9W8G649-F1
#
_cell.length_a   1.000
_cell.length_b   1.000
_cell.length_c   1.000
_cell.angle_alpha   90.00
_cell.angle_beta   90.00
_cell.angle_gamma   90.00
#
_symmetry.space_group_name_H-M   'P 1'
#
loop_
_entity.id
_entity.type
_entity.pdbx_description
1 polymer ?
#
loop_
_entity_poly.entity_id
_entity_poly.type
_entity_poly.pdbx_seq_one_letter_code
_entity_poly.pdbx_strand_id
1 'polypeptide(L)'
;MGETKTKSKTEPQSALSYYIPTLSGIIGFLKEIFPSELMPVGEPPEKTAVEEADGELKKPVYNVKPVPKAKGKSIHTRWYWPFAAGILSAELVAIYAILFVKLQRPTAIFMVLYGVLSGLCITAGYHRLWAHRAYKASLPLEIFLAVFGASSIQGSIIWWVQNHRLHHRYTDTDRDPYNIKRGFWYAHHGWILFRRKEEDLGYADMTDLHKNKVVVWQYNYYFFICAFTSLVLPTAACGLLFGDWRGGFFWAAIARLVGVQQITFCVNSVAHTFGTQPYSDEQTPRDNWLTGIVTLGEGYHNFHHAFPNDYRNGVRWFDIDLTKWVLWGLEQLGLAFDLKRFPRNEIMKGRAAMKLKNAERFAKKVNYGKPVEELPMFTASEFVAEVREHKRKWLVIEGFVYDVADFVEMHPGGPRLIKSGIGKDMTNAFNGGVYNHHYSARNLMNSTMRVGRII
;
A
#
# COMPACT_ATOMS: atom_id res chain seq x y z
N MET A 1 -27.44 -1.11 -76.01
CA MET A 1 -28.06 -1.77 -74.85
C MET A 1 -27.34 -3.09 -74.63
N GLY A 2 -26.67 -3.26 -73.49
CA GLY A 2 -26.08 -4.54 -73.06
C GLY A 2 -24.55 -4.59 -73.01
N GLU A 3 -23.92 -3.88 -72.07
CA GLU A 3 -22.52 -4.11 -71.70
C GLU A 3 -22.40 -5.37 -70.82
N THR A 4 -21.73 -6.39 -71.32
CA THR A 4 -21.29 -7.58 -70.57
C THR A 4 -19.98 -7.28 -69.82
N LYS A 5 -20.07 -7.18 -68.49
CA LYS A 5 -18.90 -7.08 -67.60
C LYS A 5 -18.14 -8.41 -67.52
N THR A 6 -16.91 -8.43 -68.02
CA THR A 6 -15.90 -9.46 -67.73
C THR A 6 -15.36 -9.31 -66.31
N LYS A 7 -15.52 -10.35 -65.47
CA LYS A 7 -14.89 -10.46 -64.15
C LYS A 7 -13.39 -10.74 -64.30
N SER A 8 -12.52 -9.86 -63.83
CA SER A 8 -11.11 -10.19 -63.58
C SER A 8 -11.00 -10.94 -62.25
N LYS A 9 -10.24 -12.04 -62.25
CA LYS A 9 -9.84 -12.77 -61.04
C LYS A 9 -8.69 -12.00 -60.38
N THR A 10 -8.90 -11.51 -59.17
CA THR A 10 -7.82 -11.08 -58.27
C THR A 10 -7.46 -12.23 -57.34
N GLU A 11 -6.23 -12.73 -57.45
CA GLU A 11 -5.64 -13.65 -56.48
C GLU A 11 -5.53 -12.99 -55.10
N PRO A 12 -5.71 -13.75 -53.99
CA PRO A 12 -5.48 -13.21 -52.67
C PRO A 12 -3.98 -13.12 -52.40
N GLN A 13 -3.43 -11.90 -52.40
CA GLN A 13 -2.09 -11.66 -51.86
C GLN A 13 -2.07 -12.07 -50.38
N SER A 14 -1.13 -12.96 -50.04
CA SER A 14 -0.91 -13.51 -48.71
C SER A 14 -0.60 -12.39 -47.70
N ALA A 15 -1.47 -12.20 -46.71
CA ALA A 15 -1.30 -11.27 -45.59
C ALA A 15 -0.31 -11.78 -44.52
N LEU A 16 0.84 -12.32 -44.94
CA LEU A 16 1.84 -12.96 -44.06
C LEU A 16 3.29 -12.69 -44.50
N SER A 17 3.55 -11.51 -45.08
CA SER A 17 4.93 -10.99 -45.13
C SER A 17 5.29 -10.44 -43.74
N TYR A 18 5.98 -11.27 -42.96
CA TYR A 18 6.61 -10.92 -41.69
C TYR A 18 7.40 -9.61 -41.83
N TYR A 19 6.94 -8.56 -41.15
CA TYR A 19 7.76 -7.40 -40.84
C TYR A 19 8.85 -7.84 -39.86
N ILE A 20 10.04 -8.15 -40.37
CA ILE A 20 11.25 -8.08 -39.54
C ILE A 20 11.48 -6.58 -39.32
N PRO A 21 11.37 -6.05 -38.08
CA PRO A 21 11.58 -4.63 -37.86
C PRO A 21 13.02 -4.29 -38.24
N THR A 22 13.20 -3.32 -39.14
CA THR A 22 14.54 -2.81 -39.45
C THR A 22 15.18 -2.25 -38.18
N LEU A 23 16.51 -2.21 -38.08
CA LEU A 23 17.20 -1.60 -36.94
C LEU A 23 16.72 -0.17 -36.68
N SER A 24 16.40 0.58 -37.74
CA SER A 24 15.76 1.90 -37.66
C SER A 24 14.35 1.85 -37.07
N GLY A 25 13.53 0.85 -37.43
CA GLY A 25 12.21 0.62 -36.83
C GLY A 25 12.28 0.20 -35.36
N ILE A 26 13.27 -0.61 -34.97
CA ILE A 26 13.54 -0.96 -33.57
C ILE A 26 13.98 0.29 -32.79
N ILE A 27 14.89 1.10 -33.35
CA ILE A 27 15.34 2.35 -32.73
C ILE A 27 14.19 3.36 -32.63
N GLY A 28 13.34 3.47 -33.65
CA GLY A 28 12.16 4.34 -33.65
C GLY A 28 11.14 3.91 -32.59
N PHE A 29 10.87 2.61 -32.51
CA PHE A 29 10.04 2.00 -31.47
C PHE A 29 10.62 2.24 -30.07
N LEU A 30 11.93 2.03 -29.88
CA LEU A 30 12.60 2.30 -28.60
C LEU A 30 12.53 3.79 -28.21
N LYS A 31 12.63 4.73 -29.15
CA LYS A 31 12.47 6.16 -28.90
C LYS A 31 11.04 6.56 -28.54
N GLU A 32 10.04 5.88 -29.10
CA GLU A 32 8.62 6.11 -28.79
C GLU A 32 8.27 5.55 -27.41
N ILE A 33 8.88 4.44 -27.02
CA ILE A 33 8.69 3.83 -25.71
C ILE A 33 9.42 4.60 -24.61
N PHE A 34 10.57 5.18 -24.97
CA PHE A 34 11.48 5.83 -24.05
C PHE A 34 12.03 7.11 -24.68
N PRO A 35 11.37 8.25 -24.43
CA PRO A 35 11.79 9.51 -25.01
C PRO A 35 13.24 9.83 -24.64
N SER A 36 14.01 10.28 -25.64
CA SER A 36 15.42 10.69 -25.47
C SER A 36 15.59 11.93 -24.61
N GLU A 37 14.51 12.67 -24.38
CA GLU A 37 14.48 13.83 -23.49
C GLU A 37 14.09 13.38 -22.09
N LEU A 38 14.76 13.95 -21.09
CA LEU A 38 14.37 13.81 -19.69
C LEU A 38 12.91 14.21 -19.56
N MET A 39 12.13 13.43 -18.81
CA MET A 39 10.73 13.77 -18.56
C MET A 39 10.64 15.20 -18.01
N PRO A 40 9.71 16.02 -18.53
CA PRO A 40 9.66 17.43 -18.18
C PRO A 40 9.52 17.59 -16.67
N VAL A 41 10.26 18.56 -16.13
CA VAL A 41 10.01 19.04 -14.76
C VAL A 41 8.65 19.70 -14.83
N GLY A 42 7.63 19.06 -14.25
CA GLY A 42 6.32 19.69 -14.21
C GLY A 42 6.43 21.05 -13.51
N GLU A 43 5.56 21.99 -13.87
CA GLU A 43 5.58 23.28 -13.20
C GLU A 43 4.88 23.17 -11.84
N PRO A 44 5.45 23.77 -10.78
CA PRO A 44 4.73 23.87 -9.52
C PRO A 44 3.43 24.64 -9.74
N PRO A 45 2.35 24.31 -9.01
CA PRO A 45 1.15 25.15 -9.03
C PRO A 45 1.54 26.59 -8.69
N GLU A 46 0.95 27.53 -9.43
CA GLU A 46 1.27 28.96 -9.46
C GLU A 46 1.52 29.52 -8.04
N LYS A 47 2.73 30.01 -7.81
CA LYS A 47 3.14 30.62 -6.54
C LYS A 47 2.88 32.12 -6.59
N THR A 48 1.75 32.57 -6.08
CA THR A 48 1.57 34.00 -5.79
C THR A 48 1.01 34.16 -4.38
N ALA A 49 1.85 33.88 -3.38
CA ALA A 49 1.55 34.21 -1.99
C ALA A 49 2.08 35.58 -1.57
N VAL A 50 3.00 36.19 -2.35
CA VAL A 50 3.61 37.47 -1.99
C VAL A 50 3.89 38.30 -3.25
N GLU A 51 2.84 38.89 -3.82
CA GLU A 51 2.99 40.12 -4.60
C GLU A 51 2.00 41.16 -4.05
N GLU A 52 2.62 42.17 -3.44
CA GLU A 52 2.20 43.52 -3.00
C GLU A 52 1.22 43.74 -1.82
N ALA A 53 1.76 44.50 -0.85
CA ALA A 53 1.25 45.65 -0.08
C ALA A 53 -0.05 45.63 0.76
N ASP A 54 -0.88 44.59 0.76
CA ASP A 54 -2.28 44.80 1.23
C ASP A 54 -2.59 44.30 2.66
N GLY A 55 -1.62 43.71 3.37
CA GLY A 55 -1.83 43.20 4.73
C GLY A 55 -2.78 42.00 4.87
N GLU A 56 -3.39 41.54 3.76
CA GLU A 56 -4.27 40.37 3.73
C GLU A 56 -3.53 39.08 3.35
N LEU A 57 -3.81 38.01 4.09
CA LEU A 57 -3.32 36.66 3.77
C LEU A 57 -4.09 36.09 2.57
N LYS A 58 -3.51 36.20 1.37
CA LYS A 58 -4.08 35.54 0.18
C LYS A 58 -4.03 34.02 0.33
N LYS A 59 -5.18 33.37 0.16
CA LYS A 59 -5.24 31.91 0.05
C LYS A 59 -4.73 31.49 -1.33
N PRO A 60 -3.78 30.55 -1.44
CA PRO A 60 -3.30 30.10 -2.74
C PRO A 60 -4.45 29.46 -3.52
N VAL A 61 -4.58 29.85 -4.79
CA VAL A 61 -5.55 29.24 -5.71
C VAL A 61 -4.86 28.12 -6.46
N TYR A 62 -5.34 26.90 -6.27
CA TYR A 62 -4.79 25.73 -6.97
C TYR A 62 -5.66 25.41 -8.20
N ASN A 63 -5.19 25.78 -9.38
CA ASN A 63 -5.83 25.41 -10.65
C ASN A 63 -5.50 23.97 -11.04
N VAL A 64 -6.25 23.05 -10.44
CA VAL A 64 -6.06 21.61 -10.61
C VAL A 64 -6.88 21.14 -11.83
N LYS A 65 -6.25 20.97 -13.00
CA LYS A 65 -6.93 20.49 -14.23
C LYS A 65 -7.63 19.13 -13.99
N PRO A 66 -8.94 18.98 -14.18
CA PRO A 66 -9.63 17.71 -13.93
C PRO A 66 -9.09 16.61 -14.85
N VAL A 67 -8.93 15.39 -14.32
CA VAL A 67 -8.53 14.23 -15.15
C VAL A 67 -9.69 13.93 -16.11
N PRO A 68 -9.46 13.97 -17.44
CA PRO A 68 -10.48 13.62 -18.42
C PRO A 68 -11.05 12.22 -18.16
N LYS A 69 -12.35 12.09 -17.93
CA LYS A 69 -13.00 10.77 -17.88
C LYS A 69 -12.85 10.09 -19.24
N ALA A 70 -12.32 8.87 -19.27
CA ALA A 70 -12.12 8.10 -20.49
C ALA A 70 -13.46 7.72 -21.14
N LYS A 71 -14.05 8.62 -21.95
CA LYS A 71 -15.28 8.34 -22.72
C LYS A 71 -14.97 7.41 -23.90
N GLY A 72 -15.76 6.35 -24.05
CA GLY A 72 -16.04 5.67 -25.34
C GLY A 72 -14.87 5.04 -26.12
N LYS A 73 -13.64 5.06 -25.61
CA LYS A 73 -12.48 4.50 -26.35
C LYS A 73 -12.50 2.98 -26.36
N SER A 74 -12.33 2.41 -27.56
CA SER A 74 -12.15 0.96 -27.76
C SER A 74 -10.95 0.45 -26.96
N ILE A 75 -11.05 -0.80 -26.48
CA ILE A 75 -10.01 -1.43 -25.68
C ILE A 75 -8.63 -1.32 -26.35
N HIS A 76 -8.54 -1.48 -27.68
CA HIS A 76 -7.29 -1.44 -28.43
C HIS A 76 -6.53 -0.10 -28.36
N THR A 77 -7.26 1.01 -28.24
CA THR A 77 -6.65 2.36 -28.12
C THR A 77 -6.18 2.71 -26.71
N ARG A 78 -6.53 1.87 -25.72
CA ARG A 78 -6.12 2.04 -24.32
C ARG A 78 -4.85 1.28 -24.00
N TRP A 79 -4.51 0.23 -24.75
CA TRP A 79 -3.33 -0.59 -24.47
C TRP A 79 -2.04 0.09 -24.91
N TYR A 80 -1.03 -0.04 -24.08
CA TYR A 80 0.34 0.29 -24.43
C TYR A 80 1.03 -0.97 -24.97
N TRP A 81 0.73 -1.28 -26.24
CA TRP A 81 1.14 -2.53 -26.90
C TRP A 81 2.61 -2.92 -26.76
N PRO A 82 3.59 -2.01 -26.83
CA PRO A 82 5.00 -2.36 -26.62
C PRO A 82 5.28 -2.97 -25.25
N PHE A 83 4.84 -2.30 -24.18
CA PHE A 83 5.02 -2.78 -22.80
C PHE A 83 4.21 -4.04 -22.54
N ALA A 84 2.97 -4.08 -23.04
CA ALA A 84 2.12 -5.24 -22.90
C ALA A 84 2.73 -6.49 -23.57
N ALA A 85 3.22 -6.37 -24.80
CA ALA A 85 3.89 -7.47 -25.49
C ALA A 85 5.16 -7.91 -24.74
N GLY A 86 5.97 -6.96 -24.27
CA GLY A 86 7.18 -7.25 -23.48
C GLY A 86 6.88 -8.04 -22.21
N ILE A 87 5.97 -7.57 -21.36
CA ILE A 87 5.60 -8.22 -20.10
C ILE A 87 4.97 -9.60 -20.35
N LEU A 88 3.96 -9.67 -21.22
CA LEU A 88 3.25 -10.91 -21.49
C LEU A 88 4.18 -11.96 -22.12
N SER A 89 5.09 -11.55 -23.01
CA SER A 89 6.07 -12.48 -23.59
C SER A 89 7.06 -13.02 -22.55
N ALA A 90 7.54 -12.17 -21.63
CA ALA A 90 8.42 -12.61 -20.55
C ALA A 90 7.71 -13.61 -19.61
N GLU A 91 6.43 -13.39 -19.31
CA GLU A 91 5.60 -14.31 -18.52
C GLU A 91 5.42 -15.66 -19.24
N LEU A 92 5.13 -15.65 -20.55
CA LEU A 92 5.04 -16.88 -21.35
C LEU A 92 6.37 -17.64 -21.39
N VAL A 93 7.49 -16.94 -21.48
CA VAL A 93 8.83 -17.56 -21.43
C VAL A 93 9.13 -18.14 -20.05
N ALA A 94 8.69 -17.48 -18.97
CA ALA A 94 8.80 -18.02 -17.61
C ALA A 94 7.94 -19.28 -17.41
N ILE A 95 6.71 -19.29 -17.94
CA ILE A 95 5.86 -20.49 -17.95
C ILE A 95 6.53 -21.62 -18.75
N TYR A 96 7.09 -21.32 -19.93
CA TYR A 96 7.86 -22.28 -20.70
C TYR A 96 9.06 -22.83 -19.90
N ALA A 97 9.77 -21.97 -19.15
CA ALA A 97 10.88 -22.41 -18.30
C ALA A 97 10.41 -23.43 -17.25
N ILE A 98 9.30 -23.15 -16.55
CA ILE A 98 8.71 -24.03 -15.54
C ILE A 98 8.37 -25.41 -16.13
N LEU A 99 7.80 -25.45 -17.33
CA LEU A 99 7.31 -26.68 -17.95
C LEU A 99 8.41 -27.48 -18.66
N PHE A 100 9.42 -26.81 -19.25
CA PHE A 100 10.31 -27.42 -20.23
C PHE A 100 11.81 -27.20 -19.99
N VAL A 101 12.20 -26.48 -18.93
CA VAL A 101 13.61 -26.24 -18.61
C VAL A 101 13.93 -26.76 -17.23
N LYS A 102 14.77 -27.80 -17.17
CA LYS A 102 15.25 -28.35 -15.90
C LYS A 102 16.00 -27.27 -15.09
N LEU A 103 15.51 -26.96 -13.90
CA LEU A 103 16.17 -26.05 -12.98
C LEU A 103 17.30 -26.77 -12.24
N GLN A 104 18.54 -26.40 -12.54
CA GLN A 104 19.70 -26.92 -11.81
C GLN A 104 19.84 -26.20 -10.45
N ARG A 105 20.31 -26.93 -9.43
CA ARG A 105 20.50 -26.39 -8.07
C ARG A 105 21.38 -25.13 -8.02
N PRO A 106 22.59 -25.08 -8.63
CA PRO A 106 23.41 -23.86 -8.58
C PRO A 106 22.73 -22.66 -9.27
N THR A 107 22.08 -22.89 -10.42
CA THR A 107 21.28 -21.88 -11.13
C THR A 107 20.11 -21.38 -10.27
N ALA A 108 19.43 -22.27 -9.53
CA ALA A 108 18.34 -21.89 -8.63
C ALA A 108 18.82 -20.99 -7.49
N ILE A 109 19.96 -21.32 -6.87
CA ILE A 109 20.55 -20.52 -5.80
C ILE A 109 20.95 -19.14 -6.36
N PHE A 110 21.65 -19.11 -7.50
CA PHE A 110 22.03 -17.85 -8.15
C PHE A 110 20.81 -17.01 -8.52
N MET A 111 19.77 -17.62 -9.09
CA MET A 111 18.51 -16.98 -9.44
C MET A 111 17.88 -16.27 -8.24
N VAL A 112 17.78 -16.95 -7.09
CA VAL A 112 17.21 -16.38 -5.86
C VAL A 112 18.07 -15.24 -5.33
N LEU A 113 19.39 -15.44 -5.22
CA LEU A 113 20.30 -14.41 -4.72
C LEU A 113 20.30 -13.17 -5.60
N TYR A 114 20.33 -13.35 -6.93
CA TYR A 114 20.28 -12.25 -7.89
C TYR A 114 18.91 -11.55 -7.89
N GLY A 115 17.83 -12.30 -7.68
CA GLY A 115 16.48 -11.75 -7.48
C GLY A 115 16.39 -10.88 -6.22
N VAL A 116 16.92 -11.35 -5.09
CA VAL A 116 16.98 -10.59 -3.83
C VAL A 116 17.83 -9.33 -4.01
N LEU A 117 18.99 -9.43 -4.68
CA LEU A 117 19.81 -8.26 -5.01
C LEU A 117 19.03 -7.24 -5.85
N SER A 118 18.33 -7.70 -6.89
CA SER A 118 17.50 -6.85 -7.75
C SER A 118 16.44 -6.09 -6.93
N GLY A 119 15.72 -6.82 -6.06
CA GLY A 119 14.70 -6.24 -5.19
C GLY A 119 15.27 -5.30 -4.13
N LEU A 120 16.43 -5.61 -3.56
CA LEU A 120 17.14 -4.71 -2.64
C LEU A 120 17.56 -3.42 -3.33
N CYS A 121 18.00 -3.45 -4.59
CA CYS A 121 18.34 -2.23 -5.32
C CYS A 121 17.13 -1.36 -5.65
N ILE A 122 15.94 -1.96 -5.85
CA ILE A 122 14.68 -1.20 -5.98
C ILE A 122 14.30 -0.56 -4.64
N THR A 123 14.27 -1.34 -3.56
CA THR A 123 13.83 -0.86 -2.24
C THR A 123 14.82 0.11 -1.59
N ALA A 124 16.12 -0.18 -1.62
CA ALA A 124 17.15 0.71 -1.10
C ALA A 124 17.36 1.93 -2.01
N GLY A 125 17.50 1.71 -3.32
CA GLY A 125 17.82 2.77 -4.29
C GLY A 125 16.59 3.54 -4.77
N TYR A 126 15.82 2.92 -5.68
CA TYR A 126 14.72 3.59 -6.40
C TYR A 126 13.72 4.19 -5.43
N HIS A 127 13.37 3.43 -4.40
CA HIS A 127 12.38 3.80 -3.40
C HIS A 127 12.94 4.72 -2.30
N ARG A 128 13.77 4.18 -1.40
CA ARG A 128 14.18 4.92 -0.19
C ARG A 128 15.18 6.04 -0.46
N LEU A 129 16.17 5.82 -1.34
CA LEU A 129 17.18 6.83 -1.67
C LEU A 129 16.61 7.93 -2.58
N TRP A 130 16.16 7.57 -3.78
CA TRP A 130 15.80 8.56 -4.80
C TRP A 130 14.36 9.04 -4.70
N ALA A 131 13.37 8.19 -4.42
CA ALA A 131 11.99 8.66 -4.32
C ALA A 131 11.73 9.44 -3.02
N HIS A 132 12.20 8.91 -1.89
CA HIS A 132 11.89 9.45 -0.56
C HIS A 132 12.99 10.26 0.09
N ARG A 133 14.23 10.19 -0.43
CA ARG A 133 15.39 10.86 0.18
C ARG A 133 15.58 10.48 1.65
N ALA A 134 15.29 9.23 2.00
CA ALA A 134 15.30 8.74 3.37
C ALA A 134 16.73 8.58 3.93
N TYR A 135 17.74 8.63 3.07
CA TYR A 135 19.16 8.63 3.43
C TYR A 135 20.03 9.22 2.33
N LYS A 136 21.34 9.31 2.56
CA LYS A 136 22.35 9.67 1.56
C LYS A 136 23.29 8.49 1.32
N ALA A 137 23.80 8.34 0.11
CA ALA A 137 24.70 7.25 -0.26
C ALA A 137 26.06 7.79 -0.71
N SER A 138 27.10 6.98 -0.56
CA SER A 138 28.38 7.22 -1.21
C SER A 138 28.27 7.00 -2.72
N LEU A 139 29.14 7.63 -3.50
CA LEU A 139 29.11 7.49 -4.97
C LEU A 139 29.20 6.02 -5.44
N PRO A 140 30.07 5.15 -4.88
CA PRO A 140 30.08 3.73 -5.23
C PRO A 140 28.74 3.03 -4.97
N LEU A 141 28.08 3.34 -3.85
CA LEU A 141 26.78 2.77 -3.52
C LEU A 141 25.69 3.27 -4.48
N GLU A 142 25.68 4.56 -4.83
CA GLU A 142 24.72 5.09 -5.82
C GLU A 142 24.86 4.39 -7.18
N ILE A 143 26.10 4.23 -7.68
CA ILE A 143 26.37 3.54 -8.95
C ILE A 143 25.92 2.08 -8.86
N PHE A 144 26.24 1.40 -7.77
CA PHE A 144 25.84 0.00 -7.56
C PHE A 144 24.32 -0.16 -7.60
N LEU A 145 23.58 0.66 -6.84
CA LEU A 145 22.13 0.64 -6.80
C LEU A 145 21.51 0.99 -8.15
N ALA A 146 22.11 1.92 -8.90
CA ALA A 146 21.63 2.34 -10.22
C ALA A 146 21.78 1.22 -11.27
N VAL A 147 22.93 0.52 -11.25
CA VAL A 147 23.25 -0.57 -12.18
C VAL A 147 22.40 -1.82 -11.90
N PHE A 148 22.40 -2.29 -10.65
CA PHE A 148 21.69 -3.53 -10.32
C PHE A 148 20.19 -3.33 -10.12
N GLY A 149 19.72 -2.12 -9.80
CA GLY A 149 18.29 -1.81 -9.80
C GLY A 149 17.67 -1.89 -11.20
N ALA A 150 18.44 -1.54 -12.25
CA ALA A 150 17.99 -1.65 -13.63
C ALA A 150 17.72 -3.11 -14.09
N SER A 151 18.28 -4.10 -13.39
CA SER A 151 18.05 -5.54 -13.68
C SER A 151 16.60 -6.00 -13.46
N SER A 152 15.78 -5.18 -12.80
CA SER A 152 14.36 -5.41 -12.54
C SER A 152 13.44 -5.00 -13.71
N ILE A 153 13.96 -4.24 -14.69
CA ILE A 153 13.22 -3.66 -15.82
C ILE A 153 11.91 -2.99 -15.36
N GLN A 154 12.01 -2.05 -14.43
CA GLN A 154 10.88 -1.26 -13.94
C GLN A 154 10.96 0.22 -14.40
N GLY A 155 11.62 0.47 -15.52
CA GLY A 155 11.94 1.81 -16.00
C GLY A 155 13.23 2.39 -15.40
N SER A 156 13.64 3.56 -15.92
CA SER A 156 14.77 4.32 -15.38
C SER A 156 14.45 4.85 -13.99
N ILE A 157 15.47 5.27 -13.22
CA ILE A 157 15.27 5.84 -11.88
C ILE A 157 14.31 7.02 -11.95
N ILE A 158 14.46 7.90 -12.95
CA ILE A 158 13.61 9.09 -13.12
C ILE A 158 12.15 8.68 -13.36
N TRP A 159 11.92 7.71 -14.24
CA TRP A 159 10.58 7.24 -14.55
C TRP A 159 9.89 6.60 -13.35
N TRP A 160 10.61 5.72 -12.65
CA TRP A 160 10.09 5.01 -11.49
C TRP A 160 9.77 6.00 -10.35
N VAL A 161 10.72 6.89 -10.05
CA VAL A 161 10.57 7.87 -8.95
C VAL A 161 9.45 8.87 -9.24
N GLN A 162 9.28 9.32 -10.48
CA GLN A 162 8.18 10.23 -10.81
C GLN A 162 6.84 9.56 -10.53
N ASN A 163 6.63 8.34 -11.02
CA ASN A 163 5.38 7.60 -10.78
C ASN A 163 5.19 7.32 -9.28
N HIS A 164 6.24 6.97 -8.55
CA HIS A 164 6.16 6.75 -7.11
C HIS A 164 5.81 8.01 -6.32
N ARG A 165 6.41 9.16 -6.67
CA ARG A 165 6.07 10.46 -6.06
C ARG A 165 4.63 10.87 -6.38
N LEU A 166 4.16 10.61 -7.60
CA LEU A 166 2.76 10.81 -7.97
C LEU A 166 1.81 9.89 -7.21
N HIS A 167 2.20 8.63 -7.01
CA HIS A 167 1.45 7.68 -6.20
C HIS A 167 1.25 8.23 -4.78
N HIS A 168 2.30 8.59 -4.05
CA HIS A 168 2.16 9.17 -2.70
C HIS A 168 1.36 10.47 -2.66
N ARG A 169 1.53 11.34 -3.65
CA ARG A 169 0.85 12.64 -3.68
C ARG A 169 -0.65 12.50 -3.95
N TYR A 170 -1.02 11.51 -4.76
CA TYR A 170 -2.36 11.36 -5.30
C TYR A 170 -3.01 10.02 -4.93
N THR A 171 -2.49 9.32 -3.92
CA THR A 171 -2.93 7.97 -3.50
C THR A 171 -4.45 7.87 -3.50
N ASP A 172 -4.96 6.80 -4.10
CA ASP A 172 -6.40 6.52 -4.17
C ASP A 172 -7.26 7.54 -4.94
N THR A 173 -6.64 8.35 -5.81
CA THR A 173 -7.33 9.26 -6.75
C THR A 173 -7.07 8.86 -8.20
N ASP A 174 -7.78 9.47 -9.15
CA ASP A 174 -7.60 9.19 -10.58
C ASP A 174 -6.22 9.54 -11.15
N ARG A 175 -5.40 10.30 -10.39
CA ARG A 175 -4.02 10.63 -10.78
C ARG A 175 -2.97 9.67 -10.23
N ASP A 176 -3.33 8.85 -9.27
CA ASP A 176 -2.46 7.78 -8.78
C ASP A 176 -2.21 6.79 -9.94
N PRO A 177 -0.95 6.60 -10.37
CA PRO A 177 -0.62 5.63 -11.40
C PRO A 177 -1.17 4.23 -11.11
N TYR A 178 -1.14 3.84 -9.84
CA TYR A 178 -1.43 2.48 -9.38
C TYR A 178 -2.78 2.39 -8.66
N ASN A 179 -3.68 3.35 -8.88
CA ASN A 179 -4.91 3.53 -8.11
C ASN A 179 -5.68 2.21 -7.87
N ILE A 180 -5.63 1.71 -6.62
CA ILE A 180 -6.31 0.47 -6.22
C ILE A 180 -7.83 0.57 -6.34
N LYS A 181 -8.41 1.78 -6.30
CA LYS A 181 -9.86 1.97 -6.48
C LYS A 181 -10.34 1.67 -7.90
N ARG A 182 -9.42 1.54 -8.88
CA ARG A 182 -9.74 1.03 -10.22
C ARG A 182 -9.80 -0.51 -10.29
N GLY A 183 -9.46 -1.18 -9.20
CA GLY A 183 -9.53 -2.63 -9.05
C GLY A 183 -8.15 -3.26 -8.81
N PHE A 184 -8.15 -4.41 -8.14
CA PHE A 184 -6.95 -5.15 -7.76
C PHE A 184 -6.02 -5.40 -8.96
N TRP A 185 -6.56 -5.93 -10.06
CA TRP A 185 -5.78 -6.26 -11.26
C TRP A 185 -5.27 -5.03 -12.01
N TYR A 186 -5.95 -3.88 -11.88
CA TYR A 186 -5.42 -2.64 -12.42
C TYR A 186 -4.15 -2.21 -11.67
N ALA A 187 -4.20 -2.22 -10.33
CA ALA A 187 -3.05 -1.87 -9.49
C ALA A 187 -1.90 -2.88 -9.60
N HIS A 188 -2.20 -4.15 -9.88
CA HIS A 188 -1.19 -5.19 -10.07
C HIS A 188 -0.51 -5.09 -11.46
N HIS A 189 -1.28 -5.14 -12.55
CA HIS A 189 -0.74 -5.12 -13.92
C HIS A 189 -1.32 -4.04 -14.82
N GLY A 190 -2.62 -3.73 -14.69
CA GLY A 190 -3.31 -2.89 -15.67
C GLY A 190 -2.66 -1.51 -15.84
N TRP A 191 -2.10 -0.93 -14.79
CA TRP A 191 -1.47 0.39 -14.83
C TRP A 191 -0.32 0.51 -15.84
N ILE A 192 0.44 -0.57 -16.09
CA ILE A 192 1.55 -0.60 -17.07
C ILE A 192 1.09 -1.07 -18.44
N LEU A 193 -0.01 -1.84 -18.51
CA LEU A 193 -0.61 -2.31 -19.75
C LEU A 193 -1.42 -1.23 -20.46
N PHE A 194 -1.95 -0.24 -19.75
CA PHE A 194 -2.76 0.83 -20.32
C PHE A 194 -1.96 2.14 -20.47
N ARG A 195 -2.08 2.78 -21.64
CA ARG A 195 -1.46 4.08 -21.92
C ARG A 195 -2.10 5.15 -21.05
N ARG A 196 -1.31 5.80 -20.20
CA ARG A 196 -1.66 7.09 -19.59
C ARG A 196 -1.25 8.23 -20.53
N LYS A 197 -2.08 9.26 -20.61
CA LYS A 197 -1.67 10.50 -21.25
C LYS A 197 -0.87 11.33 -20.27
N GLU A 198 0.05 12.13 -20.81
CA GLU A 198 0.82 13.11 -20.04
C GLU A 198 -0.09 14.14 -19.37
N GLU A 199 -1.19 14.52 -20.02
CA GLU A 199 -2.25 15.38 -19.47
C GLU A 199 -2.90 14.81 -18.20
N ASP A 200 -2.86 13.48 -18.01
CA ASP A 200 -3.41 12.78 -16.84
C ASP A 200 -2.37 12.65 -15.71
N LEU A 201 -1.11 13.03 -15.97
CA LEU A 201 -0.06 13.05 -14.97
C LEU A 201 -0.22 14.29 -14.09
N GLY A 202 -0.14 14.09 -12.78
CA GLY A 202 -0.05 15.22 -11.84
C GLY A 202 1.35 15.82 -11.82
N TYR A 203 1.52 16.87 -11.02
CA TYR A 203 2.85 17.40 -10.76
C TYR A 203 3.61 16.59 -9.69
N ALA A 204 4.85 16.21 -9.99
CA ALA A 204 5.86 15.76 -9.04
C ALA A 204 7.16 16.56 -9.28
N ASP A 205 7.74 17.13 -8.23
CA ASP A 205 9.06 17.77 -8.33
C ASP A 205 10.10 16.69 -8.61
N MET A 206 10.95 16.89 -9.63
CA MET A 206 12.02 15.98 -10.06
C MET A 206 13.39 16.68 -10.12
N THR A 207 13.47 17.92 -9.63
CA THR A 207 14.64 18.79 -9.77
C THR A 207 15.90 18.19 -9.15
N ASP A 208 15.77 17.45 -8.05
CA ASP A 208 16.88 16.76 -7.40
C ASP A 208 17.47 15.64 -8.25
N LEU A 209 16.63 14.88 -8.95
CA LEU A 209 17.08 13.76 -9.78
C LEU A 209 17.79 14.26 -11.03
N HIS A 210 17.30 15.34 -11.63
CA HIS A 210 17.97 15.99 -12.78
C HIS A 210 19.33 16.58 -12.41
N LYS A 211 19.57 16.89 -11.13
CA LYS A 211 20.87 17.35 -10.63
C LYS A 211 21.82 16.20 -10.26
N ASN A 212 21.31 14.98 -10.07
CA ASN A 212 22.13 13.83 -9.71
C ASN A 212 22.76 13.21 -10.98
N LYS A 213 24.10 13.28 -11.07
CA LYS A 213 24.87 12.80 -12.24
C LYS A 213 24.74 11.29 -12.47
N VAL A 214 24.65 10.48 -11.42
CA VAL A 214 24.48 9.02 -11.53
C VAL A 214 23.10 8.70 -12.09
N VAL A 215 22.06 9.40 -11.62
CA VAL A 215 20.68 9.21 -12.09
C VAL A 215 20.54 9.63 -13.56
N VAL A 216 21.11 10.76 -13.96
CA VAL A 216 21.11 11.22 -15.36
C VAL A 216 21.93 10.27 -16.25
N TRP A 217 23.09 9.80 -15.78
CA TRP A 217 23.87 8.78 -16.49
C TRP A 217 23.06 7.50 -16.69
N GLN A 218 22.42 6.99 -15.62
CA GLN A 218 21.61 5.79 -15.69
C GLN A 218 20.41 5.96 -16.63
N TYR A 219 19.80 7.14 -16.68
CA TYR A 219 18.75 7.46 -17.64
C TYR A 219 19.26 7.35 -19.09
N ASN A 220 20.38 8.01 -19.39
CA ASN A 220 20.96 8.05 -20.74
C ASN A 220 21.42 6.68 -21.26
N TYR A 221 21.89 5.81 -20.35
CA TYR A 221 22.40 4.48 -20.70
C TYR A 221 21.48 3.34 -20.26
N TYR A 222 20.22 3.65 -19.90
CA TYR A 222 19.30 2.70 -19.27
C TYR A 222 19.21 1.37 -20.03
N PHE A 223 19.03 1.41 -21.36
CA PHE A 223 18.89 0.21 -22.18
C PHE A 223 20.09 -0.72 -22.11
N PHE A 224 21.29 -0.15 -22.19
CA PHE A 224 22.51 -0.93 -22.15
C PHE A 224 22.71 -1.54 -20.78
N ILE A 225 22.49 -0.75 -19.72
CA ILE A 225 22.61 -1.21 -18.35
C ILE A 225 21.57 -2.31 -18.08
N CYS A 226 20.29 -2.07 -18.42
CA CYS A 226 19.21 -3.01 -18.13
C CYS A 226 19.35 -4.29 -18.96
N ALA A 227 19.66 -4.22 -20.27
CA ALA A 227 19.83 -5.42 -21.09
C ALA A 227 21.02 -6.26 -20.60
N PHE A 228 22.13 -5.59 -20.24
CA PHE A 228 23.28 -6.28 -19.67
C PHE A 228 22.95 -6.94 -18.34
N THR A 229 22.43 -6.21 -17.36
CA THR A 229 22.22 -6.74 -16.01
C THR A 229 21.03 -7.68 -15.90
N SER A 230 19.96 -7.50 -16.67
CA SER A 230 18.79 -8.37 -16.60
C SER A 230 18.93 -9.66 -17.41
N LEU A 231 19.65 -9.64 -18.55
CA LEU A 231 19.75 -10.77 -19.48
C LEU A 231 21.16 -11.33 -19.57
N VAL A 232 22.13 -10.51 -20.01
CA VAL A 232 23.47 -10.98 -20.37
C VAL A 232 24.22 -11.50 -19.14
N LEU A 233 24.29 -10.70 -18.08
CA LEU A 233 25.02 -11.00 -16.86
C LEU A 233 24.53 -12.30 -16.18
N PRO A 234 23.22 -12.47 -15.85
CA PRO A 234 22.76 -13.70 -15.21
C PRO A 234 22.90 -14.94 -16.11
N THR A 235 22.70 -14.79 -17.42
CA THR A 235 22.88 -15.88 -18.38
C THR A 235 24.34 -16.31 -18.45
N ALA A 236 25.26 -15.36 -18.63
CA ALA A 236 26.68 -15.61 -18.70
C ALA A 236 27.25 -16.13 -17.37
N ALA A 237 26.79 -15.61 -16.24
CA ALA A 237 27.22 -16.10 -14.93
C ALA A 237 26.88 -17.59 -14.76
N CYS A 238 25.65 -18.01 -15.07
CA CYS A 238 25.28 -19.42 -14.97
C CYS A 238 25.97 -20.29 -16.03
N GLY A 239 26.12 -19.78 -17.24
CA GLY A 239 26.80 -20.47 -18.33
C GLY A 239 28.29 -20.71 -18.07
N LEU A 240 29.00 -19.69 -17.59
CA LEU A 240 30.44 -19.73 -17.32
C LEU A 240 30.78 -20.44 -16.00
N LEU A 241 29.99 -20.24 -14.94
CA LEU A 241 30.28 -20.81 -13.62
C LEU A 241 29.72 -22.22 -13.42
N PHE A 242 28.58 -22.52 -14.04
CA PHE A 242 27.85 -23.78 -13.81
C PHE A 242 27.66 -24.62 -15.08
N GLY A 243 28.13 -24.14 -16.24
CA GLY A 243 27.90 -24.80 -17.53
C GLY A 243 26.43 -24.75 -17.99
N ASP A 244 25.58 -23.93 -17.36
CA ASP A 244 24.13 -23.95 -17.55
C ASP A 244 23.63 -22.69 -18.27
N TRP A 245 23.99 -22.55 -19.55
CA TRP A 245 23.56 -21.42 -20.39
C TRP A 245 22.03 -21.37 -20.55
N ARG A 246 21.40 -22.54 -20.73
CA ARG A 246 19.95 -22.64 -20.90
C ARG A 246 19.22 -22.27 -19.61
N GLY A 247 19.64 -22.80 -18.46
CA GLY A 247 19.06 -22.40 -17.17
C GLY A 247 19.36 -20.95 -16.82
N GLY A 248 20.55 -20.45 -17.16
CA GLY A 248 20.91 -19.03 -17.00
C GLY A 248 19.94 -18.09 -17.71
N PHE A 249 19.62 -18.37 -18.97
CA PHE A 249 18.68 -17.56 -19.74
C PHE A 249 17.23 -17.69 -19.26
N PHE A 250 16.71 -18.92 -19.16
CA PHE A 250 15.29 -19.12 -18.87
C PHE A 250 14.95 -18.85 -17.39
N TRP A 251 15.79 -19.31 -16.46
CA TRP A 251 15.54 -19.18 -15.02
C TRP A 251 16.18 -17.92 -14.43
N ALA A 252 17.51 -17.78 -14.52
CA ALA A 252 18.23 -16.71 -13.83
C ALA A 252 17.99 -15.31 -14.44
N ALA A 253 17.75 -15.21 -15.75
CA ALA A 253 17.39 -13.96 -16.40
C ALA A 253 15.88 -13.72 -16.40
N ILE A 254 15.12 -14.51 -17.16
CA ILE A 254 13.70 -14.23 -17.47
C ILE A 254 12.75 -14.61 -16.32
N ALA A 255 12.75 -15.84 -15.82
CA ALA A 255 11.82 -16.23 -14.74
C ALA A 255 12.05 -15.41 -13.47
N ARG A 256 13.31 -15.12 -13.12
CA ARG A 256 13.66 -14.19 -12.04
C ARG A 256 13.13 -12.79 -12.30
N LEU A 257 13.27 -12.26 -13.52
CA LEU A 257 12.74 -10.93 -13.88
C LEU A 257 11.25 -10.85 -13.59
N VAL A 258 10.49 -11.83 -14.11
CA VAL A 258 9.06 -11.94 -13.89
C VAL A 258 8.76 -12.01 -12.39
N GLY A 259 9.43 -12.90 -11.65
CA GLY A 259 9.24 -13.03 -10.21
C GLY A 259 9.45 -11.72 -9.44
N VAL A 260 10.54 -10.99 -9.73
CA VAL A 260 10.82 -9.68 -9.11
C VAL A 260 9.73 -8.65 -9.46
N GLN A 261 9.27 -8.61 -10.71
CA GLN A 261 8.19 -7.70 -11.12
C GLN A 261 6.88 -8.01 -10.39
N GLN A 262 6.46 -9.29 -10.32
CA GLN A 262 5.23 -9.68 -9.61
C GLN A 262 5.33 -9.34 -8.11
N ILE A 263 6.50 -9.56 -7.49
CA ILE A 263 6.75 -9.16 -6.10
C ILE A 263 6.60 -7.65 -5.93
N THR A 264 7.16 -6.83 -6.82
CA THR A 264 6.99 -5.37 -6.74
C THR A 264 5.55 -4.94 -6.95
N PHE A 265 4.83 -5.56 -7.91
CA PHE A 265 3.43 -5.23 -8.18
C PHE A 265 2.48 -5.62 -7.04
N CYS A 266 2.85 -6.62 -6.22
CA CYS A 266 2.16 -6.89 -4.96
C CYS A 266 2.14 -5.69 -4.02
N VAL A 267 3.16 -4.82 -4.03
CA VAL A 267 3.16 -3.62 -3.18
C VAL A 267 2.00 -2.69 -3.54
N ASN A 268 1.78 -2.47 -4.83
CA ASN A 268 0.68 -1.62 -5.34
C ASN A 268 -0.71 -2.22 -5.11
N SER A 269 -0.82 -3.56 -5.07
CA SER A 269 -2.09 -4.27 -5.08
C SER A 269 -2.40 -4.94 -3.74
N VAL A 270 -1.60 -5.94 -3.35
CA VAL A 270 -1.74 -6.68 -2.09
C VAL A 270 -1.59 -5.74 -0.89
N ALA A 271 -0.58 -4.87 -0.87
CA ALA A 271 -0.35 -3.95 0.25
C ALA A 271 -1.39 -2.82 0.34
N HIS A 272 -2.19 -2.60 -0.71
CA HIS A 272 -3.35 -1.70 -0.69
C HIS A 272 -4.69 -2.41 -0.48
N THR A 273 -4.68 -3.74 -0.28
CA THR A 273 -5.91 -4.55 -0.16
C THR A 273 -5.96 -5.33 1.15
N PHE A 274 -4.85 -5.97 1.54
CA PHE A 274 -4.82 -6.92 2.64
C PHE A 274 -3.87 -6.47 3.75
N GLY A 275 -4.33 -6.50 5.00
CA GLY A 275 -3.52 -6.19 6.18
C GLY A 275 -4.25 -5.30 7.18
N THR A 276 -3.47 -4.57 7.98
CA THR A 276 -3.97 -3.67 9.03
C THR A 276 -3.61 -2.22 8.76
N GLN A 277 -4.29 -1.28 9.41
CA GLN A 277 -4.02 0.16 9.29
C GLN A 277 -3.69 0.76 10.66
N PRO A 278 -2.52 0.44 11.24
CA PRO A 278 -2.19 0.84 12.60
C PRO A 278 -1.83 2.32 12.75
N TYR A 279 -1.57 3.06 11.67
CA TYR A 279 -1.12 4.46 11.73
C TYR A 279 -2.12 5.46 11.13
N SER A 280 -2.80 5.12 10.03
CA SER A 280 -3.86 5.94 9.43
C SER A 280 -4.81 5.08 8.59
N ASP A 281 -6.10 5.39 8.59
CA ASP A 281 -7.12 4.78 7.72
C ASP A 281 -7.71 5.76 6.68
N GLU A 282 -7.03 6.89 6.43
CA GLU A 282 -7.45 7.91 5.45
C GLU A 282 -7.25 7.46 4.00
N GLN A 283 -6.27 6.58 3.77
CA GLN A 283 -5.93 5.99 2.48
C GLN A 283 -5.93 4.46 2.60
N THR A 284 -5.88 3.74 1.49
CA THR A 284 -5.93 2.27 1.42
C THR A 284 -4.67 1.47 1.81
N PRO A 285 -3.43 2.01 1.89
CA PRO A 285 -2.25 1.24 2.29
C PRO A 285 -2.41 0.49 3.61
N ARG A 286 -1.90 -0.74 3.66
CA ARG A 286 -2.01 -1.67 4.80
C ARG A 286 -0.67 -2.29 5.15
N ASP A 287 -0.48 -2.56 6.43
CA ASP A 287 0.64 -3.32 6.96
C ASP A 287 0.31 -4.81 6.95
N ASN A 288 1.20 -5.61 6.37
CA ASN A 288 1.14 -7.06 6.35
C ASN A 288 2.56 -7.65 6.43
N TRP A 289 2.83 -8.43 7.49
CA TRP A 289 4.15 -9.02 7.72
C TRP A 289 4.53 -10.09 6.69
N LEU A 290 3.56 -10.83 6.15
CA LEU A 290 3.79 -11.81 5.09
C LEU A 290 4.17 -11.12 3.79
N THR A 291 3.48 -10.03 3.45
CA THR A 291 3.90 -9.14 2.36
C THR A 291 5.31 -8.63 2.62
N GLY A 292 5.64 -8.25 3.86
CA GLY A 292 6.98 -7.81 4.25
C GLY A 292 8.08 -8.82 3.94
N ILE A 293 7.85 -10.12 4.15
CA ILE A 293 8.80 -11.18 3.77
C ILE A 293 8.99 -11.21 2.26
N VAL A 294 7.88 -11.26 1.50
CA VAL A 294 7.91 -11.43 0.05
C VAL A 294 8.52 -10.21 -0.64
N THR A 295 8.25 -9.01 -0.13
CA THR A 295 8.67 -7.73 -0.73
C THR A 295 9.88 -7.12 -0.03
N LEU A 296 10.69 -7.91 0.68
CA LEU A 296 11.94 -7.49 1.33
C LEU A 296 11.80 -6.31 2.32
N GLY A 297 10.60 -6.09 2.86
CA GLY A 297 10.29 -5.02 3.81
C GLY A 297 9.19 -4.06 3.39
N GLU A 298 8.80 -4.05 2.11
CA GLU A 298 7.81 -3.10 1.58
C GLU A 298 6.35 -3.38 2.02
N GLY A 299 6.10 -4.47 2.73
CA GLY A 299 4.76 -4.87 3.19
C GLY A 299 4.22 -4.07 4.39
N TYR A 300 5.03 -3.25 5.05
CA TYR A 300 4.57 -2.30 6.08
C TYR A 300 4.12 -0.99 5.42
N HIS A 301 3.14 -1.12 4.52
CA HIS A 301 2.79 -0.06 3.58
C HIS A 301 1.94 1.05 4.22
N ASN A 302 1.20 0.74 5.30
CA ASN A 302 0.48 1.77 6.06
C ASN A 302 1.44 2.70 6.79
N PHE A 303 2.49 2.14 7.40
CA PHE A 303 3.56 2.95 7.99
C PHE A 303 4.24 3.80 6.93
N HIS A 304 4.62 3.19 5.82
CA HIS A 304 5.33 3.84 4.74
C HIS A 304 4.57 5.07 4.18
N HIS A 305 3.27 4.93 3.90
CA HIS A 305 2.46 6.05 3.41
C HIS A 305 2.25 7.15 4.45
N ALA A 306 2.15 6.79 5.73
CA ALA A 306 2.03 7.77 6.81
C ALA A 306 3.34 8.54 7.07
N PHE A 307 4.50 7.89 6.91
CA PHE A 307 5.82 8.43 7.24
C PHE A 307 6.85 8.17 6.13
N PRO A 308 6.64 8.72 4.90
CA PRO A 308 7.35 8.29 3.70
C PRO A 308 8.87 8.56 3.70
N ASN A 309 9.35 9.50 4.53
CA ASN A 309 10.77 9.85 4.62
C ASN A 309 11.52 9.08 5.73
N ASP A 310 10.87 8.16 6.44
CA ASP A 310 11.59 7.23 7.33
C ASP A 310 12.27 6.16 6.49
N TYR A 311 13.55 5.88 6.76
CA TYR A 311 14.29 4.85 6.02
C TYR A 311 13.77 3.43 6.29
N ARG A 312 12.88 3.25 7.27
CA ARG A 312 12.26 1.99 7.66
C ARG A 312 10.82 2.00 7.18
N ASN A 313 10.39 0.91 6.58
CA ASN A 313 8.95 0.64 6.46
C ASN A 313 8.50 -0.16 7.68
N GLY A 314 9.27 -1.19 8.05
CA GLY A 314 9.07 -1.92 9.30
C GLY A 314 9.68 -1.16 10.48
N VAL A 315 8.89 -0.30 11.15
CA VAL A 315 9.42 0.60 12.20
C VAL A 315 9.94 -0.13 13.45
N ARG A 316 9.37 -1.28 13.80
CA ARG A 316 9.80 -2.05 14.97
C ARG A 316 11.06 -2.84 14.63
N TRP A 317 11.86 -3.14 15.64
CA TRP A 317 13.11 -3.87 15.43
C TRP A 317 12.88 -5.27 14.84
N PHE A 318 11.77 -5.92 15.21
CA PHE A 318 11.35 -7.25 14.73
C PHE A 318 10.46 -7.21 13.48
N ASP A 319 10.06 -6.03 13.00
CA ASP A 319 9.32 -5.94 11.75
C ASP A 319 10.26 -6.34 10.61
N ILE A 320 9.82 -7.30 9.77
CA ILE A 320 10.63 -7.93 8.74
C ILE A 320 10.85 -6.94 7.59
N ASP A 321 11.94 -6.22 7.67
CA ASP A 321 12.36 -5.22 6.70
C ASP A 321 13.84 -5.44 6.41
N LEU A 322 14.12 -6.27 5.41
CA LEU A 322 15.47 -6.65 5.04
C LEU A 322 16.26 -5.42 4.60
N THR A 323 15.63 -4.54 3.81
CA THR A 323 16.24 -3.31 3.34
C THR A 323 16.65 -2.39 4.49
N LYS A 324 15.85 -2.27 5.56
CA LYS A 324 16.23 -1.54 6.78
C LYS A 324 17.52 -2.07 7.38
N TRP A 325 17.65 -3.38 7.52
CA TRP A 325 18.85 -3.99 8.12
C TRP A 325 20.08 -3.85 7.21
N VAL A 326 19.90 -4.01 5.89
CA VAL A 326 20.96 -3.78 4.90
C VAL A 326 21.43 -2.32 4.94
N LEU A 327 20.52 -1.34 4.93
CA LEU A 327 20.86 0.08 5.00
C LEU A 327 21.57 0.43 6.32
N TRP A 328 21.13 -0.12 7.44
CA TRP A 328 21.83 0.05 8.72
C TRP A 328 23.25 -0.51 8.67
N GLY A 329 23.45 -1.70 8.10
CA GLY A 329 24.79 -2.26 7.90
C GLY A 329 25.68 -1.42 6.98
N LEU A 330 25.12 -0.91 5.87
CA LEU A 330 25.82 -0.01 4.96
C LEU A 330 26.20 1.33 5.62
N GLU A 331 25.41 1.81 6.57
CA GLU A 331 25.75 2.97 7.39
C GLU A 331 26.97 2.69 8.28
N GLN A 332 27.03 1.50 8.92
CA GLN A 332 28.20 1.10 9.72
C GLN A 332 29.48 0.97 8.87
N LEU A 333 29.33 0.64 7.59
CA LEU A 333 30.44 0.55 6.63
C LEU A 333 30.82 1.91 6.00
N GLY A 334 30.13 3.00 6.35
CA GLY A 334 30.37 4.32 5.77
C GLY A 334 29.95 4.45 4.30
N LEU A 335 29.07 3.58 3.82
CA LEU A 335 28.52 3.61 2.45
C LEU A 335 27.17 4.33 2.38
N ALA A 336 26.41 4.32 3.48
CA ALA A 336 25.18 5.08 3.65
C ALA A 336 25.32 6.08 4.81
N PHE A 337 24.57 7.17 4.78
CA PHE A 337 24.63 8.24 5.76
C PHE A 337 23.24 8.80 6.03
N ASP A 338 23.05 9.43 7.20
CA ASP A 338 21.84 10.19 7.52
C ASP A 338 20.56 9.35 7.35
N LEU A 339 20.53 8.14 7.93
CA LEU A 339 19.33 7.29 7.92
C LEU A 339 18.20 7.96 8.70
N LYS A 340 17.26 8.60 7.98
CA LYS A 340 16.20 9.42 8.56
C LYS A 340 15.18 8.59 9.29
N ARG A 341 14.84 8.99 10.51
CA ARG A 341 13.83 8.35 11.35
C ARG A 341 12.78 9.37 11.74
N PHE A 342 11.52 9.03 11.58
CA PHE A 342 10.43 9.88 12.05
C PHE A 342 10.44 9.89 13.59
N PRO A 343 10.13 11.03 14.25
CA PRO A 343 10.15 11.09 15.71
C PRO A 343 9.18 10.09 16.33
N ARG A 344 9.67 9.33 17.32
CA ARG A 344 8.90 8.23 17.94
C ARG A 344 7.54 8.68 18.49
N ASN A 345 7.48 9.88 19.06
CA ASN A 345 6.24 10.43 19.62
C ASN A 345 5.17 10.65 18.54
N GLU A 346 5.54 11.13 17.36
CA GLU A 346 4.58 11.35 16.26
C GLU A 346 4.05 10.04 15.70
N ILE A 347 4.91 9.02 15.59
CA ILE A 347 4.49 7.65 15.25
C ILE A 347 3.50 7.11 16.30
N MET A 348 3.76 7.36 17.58
CA MET A 348 2.89 6.94 18.68
C MET A 348 1.55 7.67 18.66
N LYS A 349 1.50 8.96 18.32
CA LYS A 349 0.24 9.71 18.16
C LYS A 349 -0.66 9.07 17.11
N GLY A 350 -0.13 8.74 15.93
CA GLY A 350 -0.90 8.05 14.87
C GLY A 350 -1.48 6.72 15.35
N ARG A 351 -0.66 5.91 16.05
CA ARG A 351 -1.12 4.64 16.64
C ARG A 351 -2.18 4.84 17.74
N ALA A 352 -2.02 5.85 18.58
CA ALA A 352 -2.97 6.16 19.64
C ALA A 352 -4.33 6.58 19.06
N ALA A 353 -4.31 7.45 18.05
CA ALA A 353 -5.51 7.88 17.33
C ALA A 353 -6.25 6.69 16.70
N MET A 354 -5.54 5.80 15.99
CA MET A 354 -6.16 4.61 15.40
C MET A 354 -6.70 3.63 16.44
N LYS A 355 -6.01 3.45 17.58
CA LYS A 355 -6.50 2.62 18.69
C LYS A 355 -7.78 3.19 19.29
N LEU A 356 -7.83 4.50 19.55
CA LEU A 356 -9.02 5.17 20.07
C LEU A 356 -10.19 5.03 19.10
N LYS A 357 -9.97 5.36 17.82
CA LYS A 357 -10.97 5.23 16.76
C LYS A 357 -11.53 3.80 16.63
N ASN A 358 -10.65 2.79 16.73
CA ASN A 358 -11.07 1.39 16.69
C ASN A 358 -11.81 0.96 17.97
N ALA A 359 -11.41 1.45 19.15
CA ALA A 359 -12.12 1.22 20.40
C ALA A 359 -13.53 1.84 20.36
N GLU A 360 -13.68 3.06 19.85
CA GLU A 360 -14.98 3.70 19.64
C GLU A 360 -15.85 2.93 18.65
N ARG A 361 -15.29 2.50 17.51
CA ARG A 361 -15.99 1.66 16.53
C ARG A 361 -16.46 0.33 17.14
N PHE A 362 -15.65 -0.27 18.00
CA PHE A 362 -16.02 -1.49 18.72
C PHE A 362 -17.11 -1.22 19.75
N ALA A 363 -16.96 -0.19 20.58
CA ALA A 363 -17.93 0.21 21.59
C ALA A 363 -19.32 0.46 20.98
N LYS A 364 -19.41 1.09 19.80
CA LYS A 364 -20.69 1.28 19.08
C LYS A 364 -21.42 -0.01 18.70
N LYS A 365 -20.73 -1.16 18.66
CA LYS A 365 -21.32 -2.48 18.38
C LYS A 365 -21.74 -3.22 19.65
N VAL A 366 -21.34 -2.74 20.82
CA VAL A 366 -21.65 -3.36 22.11
C VAL A 366 -22.98 -2.80 22.62
N ASN A 367 -23.87 -3.68 23.08
CA ASN A 367 -25.10 -3.26 23.74
C ASN A 367 -24.80 -2.91 25.20
N TYR A 368 -24.88 -1.62 25.54
CA TYR A 368 -24.72 -1.12 26.90
C TYR A 368 -26.06 -0.94 27.65
N GLY A 369 -27.18 -1.33 27.04
CA GLY A 369 -28.53 -1.09 27.55
C GLY A 369 -29.08 0.28 27.11
N LYS A 370 -30.21 0.66 27.70
CA LYS A 370 -30.86 1.94 27.41
C LYS A 370 -29.95 3.12 27.81
N PRO A 371 -29.79 4.15 26.96
CA PRO A 371 -29.08 5.38 27.31
C PRO A 371 -29.65 6.01 28.58
N VAL A 372 -28.80 6.66 29.38
CA VAL A 372 -29.19 7.23 30.69
C VAL A 372 -30.25 8.32 30.52
N GLU A 373 -30.21 9.02 29.39
CA GLU A 373 -31.11 10.11 29.02
C GLU A 373 -32.52 9.61 28.68
N GLU A 374 -32.66 8.33 28.30
CA GLU A 374 -33.93 7.68 27.95
C GLU A 374 -34.56 6.92 29.14
N LEU A 375 -33.87 6.88 30.29
CA LEU A 375 -34.36 6.16 31.46
C LEU A 375 -35.51 6.93 32.13
N PRO A 376 -36.63 6.24 32.46
CA PRO A 376 -37.67 6.79 33.32
C PRO A 376 -37.10 7.27 34.65
N MET A 377 -37.64 8.39 35.14
CA MET A 377 -37.30 8.97 36.43
C MET A 377 -38.35 8.55 37.45
N PHE A 378 -37.89 8.13 38.62
CA PHE A 378 -38.73 7.76 39.74
C PHE A 378 -38.32 8.56 40.97
N THR A 379 -39.28 9.18 41.64
CA THR A 379 -39.07 9.63 43.02
C THR A 379 -38.93 8.39 43.93
N ALA A 380 -38.35 8.58 45.13
CA ALA A 380 -38.26 7.49 46.10
C ALA A 380 -39.63 6.87 46.44
N SER A 381 -40.68 7.69 46.50
CA SER A 381 -42.05 7.23 46.77
C SER A 381 -42.59 6.36 45.64
N GLU A 382 -42.41 6.76 44.38
CA GLU A 382 -42.85 5.98 43.20
C GLU A 382 -42.08 4.66 43.10
N PHE A 383 -40.77 4.66 43.35
CA PHE A 383 -39.98 3.43 43.42
C PHE A 383 -40.52 2.45 44.48
N VAL A 384 -40.84 2.95 45.68
CA VAL A 384 -41.39 2.12 46.75
C VAL A 384 -42.79 1.58 46.38
N ALA A 385 -43.62 2.38 45.71
CA ALA A 385 -44.93 1.96 45.22
C ALA A 385 -44.81 0.82 44.19
N GLU A 386 -43.92 0.94 43.21
CA GLU A 386 -43.62 -0.11 42.22
C GLU A 386 -43.22 -1.45 42.87
N VAL A 387 -42.39 -1.40 43.91
CA VAL A 387 -41.97 -2.60 44.63
C VAL A 387 -43.09 -3.20 45.49
N ARG A 388 -43.88 -2.37 46.19
CA ARG A 388 -44.90 -2.85 47.14
C ARG A 388 -46.21 -3.24 46.50
N GLU A 389 -46.71 -2.42 45.59
CA GLU A 389 -48.03 -2.53 44.97
C GLU A 389 -47.94 -3.41 43.71
N HIS A 390 -46.99 -3.11 42.82
CA HIS A 390 -46.78 -3.86 41.57
C HIS A 390 -45.85 -5.07 41.72
N LYS A 391 -45.38 -5.36 42.94
CA LYS A 391 -44.53 -6.53 43.29
C LYS A 391 -43.25 -6.63 42.45
N ARG A 392 -42.76 -5.51 41.93
CA ARG A 392 -41.51 -5.45 41.16
C ARG A 392 -40.32 -5.89 42.00
N LYS A 393 -39.36 -6.57 41.40
CA LYS A 393 -38.11 -7.02 42.05
C LYS A 393 -37.02 -6.00 41.79
N TRP A 394 -37.25 -4.75 42.21
CA TRP A 394 -36.33 -3.66 41.96
C TRP A 394 -35.39 -3.40 43.11
N LEU A 395 -34.17 -2.96 42.80
CA LEU A 395 -33.20 -2.41 43.75
C LEU A 395 -32.53 -1.17 43.14
N VAL A 396 -31.95 -0.33 43.99
CA VAL A 396 -31.22 0.87 43.57
C VAL A 396 -29.72 0.67 43.76
N ILE A 397 -28.91 0.99 42.76
CA ILE A 397 -27.45 1.08 42.87
C ILE A 397 -26.99 2.34 42.14
N GLU A 398 -26.24 3.20 42.83
CA GLU A 398 -25.69 4.45 42.30
C GLU A 398 -26.76 5.36 41.67
N GLY A 399 -27.95 5.39 42.29
CA GLY A 399 -29.09 6.18 41.81
C GLY A 399 -29.83 5.58 40.61
N PHE A 400 -29.44 4.40 40.12
CA PHE A 400 -30.15 3.68 39.05
C PHE A 400 -31.01 2.56 39.59
N VAL A 401 -32.18 2.37 38.98
CA VAL A 401 -33.14 1.32 39.30
C VAL A 401 -32.88 0.10 38.41
N TYR A 402 -32.72 -1.06 39.03
CA TYR A 402 -32.50 -2.34 38.34
C TYR A 402 -33.61 -3.33 38.65
N ASP A 403 -34.23 -3.89 37.62
CA ASP A 403 -35.13 -5.03 37.74
C ASP A 403 -34.33 -6.33 37.73
N VAL A 404 -34.27 -6.98 38.89
CA VAL A 404 -33.48 -8.20 39.09
C VAL A 404 -34.34 -9.46 39.11
N ALA A 405 -35.61 -9.38 38.71
CA ALA A 405 -36.57 -10.50 38.79
C ALA A 405 -36.01 -11.81 38.23
N ASP A 406 -35.46 -11.76 37.01
CA ASP A 406 -34.91 -12.94 36.33
C ASP A 406 -33.52 -13.32 36.85
N PHE A 407 -32.80 -12.41 37.51
CA PHE A 407 -31.43 -12.61 37.94
C PHE A 407 -31.28 -13.17 39.36
N VAL A 408 -32.31 -13.02 40.20
CA VAL A 408 -32.24 -13.40 41.63
C VAL A 408 -31.69 -14.81 41.84
N GLU A 409 -32.23 -15.80 41.12
CA GLU A 409 -31.83 -17.21 41.28
C GLU A 409 -30.51 -17.55 40.58
N MET A 410 -30.07 -16.71 39.64
CA MET A 410 -28.81 -16.88 38.90
C MET A 410 -27.62 -16.17 39.55
N HIS A 411 -27.86 -15.36 40.59
CA HIS A 411 -26.80 -14.58 41.22
C HIS A 411 -25.74 -15.49 41.86
N PRO A 412 -24.44 -15.37 41.49
CA PRO A 412 -23.39 -16.26 41.97
C PRO A 412 -23.18 -16.27 43.50
N GLY A 413 -23.47 -15.16 44.18
CA GLY A 413 -23.44 -15.08 45.64
C GLY A 413 -24.68 -15.69 46.32
N GLY A 414 -25.58 -16.30 45.55
CA GLY A 414 -26.83 -16.89 45.99
C GLY A 414 -28.01 -15.90 46.03
N PRO A 415 -29.25 -16.43 45.99
CA PRO A 415 -30.46 -15.61 45.87
C PRO A 415 -30.80 -14.81 47.13
N ARG A 416 -30.36 -15.27 48.31
CA ARG A 416 -30.69 -14.61 49.60
C ARG A 416 -30.17 -13.17 49.67
N LEU A 417 -28.96 -12.93 49.15
CA LEU A 417 -28.35 -11.60 49.15
C LEU A 417 -29.17 -10.62 48.31
N ILE A 418 -29.59 -11.03 47.11
CA ILE A 418 -30.41 -10.19 46.22
C ILE A 418 -31.82 -10.00 46.79
N LYS A 419 -32.46 -11.07 47.27
CA LYS A 419 -33.80 -11.00 47.89
C LYS A 419 -33.84 -10.01 49.05
N SER A 420 -32.77 -9.95 49.84
CA SER A 420 -32.67 -9.02 50.98
C SER A 420 -32.57 -7.53 50.59
N GLY A 421 -32.16 -7.26 49.34
CA GLY A 421 -31.96 -5.93 48.78
C GLY A 421 -33.11 -5.38 47.96
N ILE A 422 -34.15 -6.17 47.71
CA ILE A 422 -35.35 -5.71 46.99
C ILE A 422 -35.99 -4.53 47.74
N GLY A 423 -36.24 -3.44 47.02
CA GLY A 423 -36.82 -2.21 47.56
C GLY A 423 -35.84 -1.33 48.33
N LYS A 424 -34.52 -1.57 48.21
CA LYS A 424 -33.48 -0.81 48.94
C LYS A 424 -32.43 -0.25 48.01
N ASP A 425 -31.72 0.75 48.51
CA ASP A 425 -30.44 1.19 47.95
C ASP A 425 -29.34 0.24 48.41
N MET A 426 -28.79 -0.50 47.44
CA MET A 426 -27.75 -1.51 47.62
C MET A 426 -26.37 -1.01 47.20
N THR A 427 -26.20 0.30 46.96
CA THR A 427 -24.94 0.90 46.50
C THR A 427 -23.76 0.51 47.38
N ASN A 428 -23.88 0.64 48.71
CA ASN A 428 -22.79 0.30 49.63
C ASN A 428 -22.45 -1.18 49.57
N ALA A 429 -23.46 -2.06 49.64
CA ALA A 429 -23.25 -3.50 49.55
C ALA A 429 -22.58 -3.93 48.24
N PHE A 430 -22.91 -3.26 47.14
CA PHE A 430 -22.38 -3.53 45.79
C PHE A 430 -20.98 -2.94 45.53
N ASN A 431 -20.62 -1.86 46.24
CA ASN A 431 -19.36 -1.12 46.09
C ASN A 431 -18.34 -1.43 47.19
N GLY A 432 -18.32 -2.66 47.71
CA GLY A 432 -17.30 -3.13 48.65
C GLY A 432 -17.73 -3.20 50.11
N GLY A 433 -18.94 -2.77 50.47
CA GLY A 433 -19.50 -2.99 51.81
C GLY A 433 -19.83 -4.46 52.11
N VAL A 434 -20.20 -5.22 51.08
CA VAL A 434 -20.34 -6.68 51.15
C VAL A 434 -19.46 -7.34 50.10
N TYR A 435 -19.57 -6.87 48.86
CA TYR A 435 -18.74 -7.36 47.77
C TYR A 435 -18.42 -6.21 46.82
N ASN A 436 -17.16 -6.09 46.41
CA ASN A 436 -16.75 -5.09 45.43
C ASN A 436 -16.91 -5.65 44.01
N HIS A 437 -18.08 -5.44 43.41
CA HIS A 437 -18.42 -6.06 42.14
C HIS A 437 -17.53 -5.57 41.00
N HIS A 438 -17.02 -6.53 40.22
CA HIS A 438 -16.18 -6.28 39.06
C HIS A 438 -16.93 -5.56 37.94
N TYR A 439 -16.20 -4.90 37.03
CA TYR A 439 -16.78 -4.17 35.89
C TYR A 439 -17.71 -5.02 35.02
N SER A 440 -17.47 -6.33 34.92
CA SER A 440 -18.32 -7.26 34.17
C SER A 440 -19.73 -7.40 34.76
N ALA A 441 -19.85 -7.43 36.09
CA ALA A 441 -21.16 -7.48 36.76
C ALA A 441 -21.93 -6.16 36.55
N ARG A 442 -21.24 -5.02 36.61
CA ARG A 442 -21.81 -3.70 36.28
C ARG A 442 -22.33 -3.63 34.85
N ASN A 443 -21.53 -4.12 33.89
CA ASN A 443 -21.92 -4.15 32.48
C ASN A 443 -23.15 -5.02 32.25
N LEU A 444 -23.22 -6.20 32.87
CA LEU A 444 -24.40 -7.07 32.81
C LEU A 444 -25.65 -6.35 33.32
N MET A 445 -25.58 -5.75 34.52
CA MET A 445 -26.71 -5.04 35.12
C MET A 445 -27.18 -3.86 34.26
N ASN A 446 -26.25 -3.04 33.77
CA ASN A 446 -26.56 -1.88 32.93
C ASN A 446 -27.24 -2.28 31.61
N SER A 447 -26.81 -3.39 31.01
CA SER A 447 -27.29 -3.84 29.70
C SER A 447 -28.59 -4.65 29.76
N THR A 448 -28.87 -5.34 30.87
CA THR A 448 -29.98 -6.32 30.94
C THR A 448 -31.03 -6.01 32.01
N MET A 449 -30.69 -5.26 33.06
CA MET A 449 -31.55 -5.09 34.23
C MET A 449 -31.92 -3.63 34.50
N ARG A 450 -31.21 -2.66 33.91
CA ARG A 450 -31.45 -1.24 34.20
C ARG A 450 -32.77 -0.76 33.59
N VAL A 451 -33.67 -0.26 34.45
CA VAL A 451 -35.03 0.14 34.07
C VAL A 451 -35.36 1.60 34.37
N GLY A 452 -34.56 2.30 35.18
CA GLY A 452 -34.83 3.71 35.52
C GLY A 452 -33.73 4.39 36.32
N ARG A 453 -34.00 5.62 36.75
CA ARG A 453 -33.15 6.41 37.66
C ARG A 453 -33.98 7.05 38.77
N ILE A 454 -33.39 7.20 39.94
CA ILE A 454 -33.96 7.94 41.06
C ILE A 454 -33.68 9.44 40.88
N ILE A 455 -34.67 10.29 41.16
CA ILE A 455 -34.54 11.76 41.17
C ILE A 455 -34.64 12.37 42.57
#